data_AF-A0A428NHD2-F1
#
_entry.id   AF-A0A428NHD2-F1
#
_cell.length_a   1.000
_cell.length_b   1.000
_cell.length_c   1.000
_cell.angle_alpha   90.00
_cell.angle_beta   90.00
_cell.angle_gamma   90.00
#
_symmetry.space_group_name_H-M   'P 1'
#
loop_
_entity.id
_entity.type
_entity.pdbx_description
1 polymer ?
#
loop_
_entity_poly.entity_id
_entity_poly.type
_entity_poly.pdbx_seq_one_letter_code
_entity_poly.pdbx_strand_id
1 'polypeptide(L)'
;MAPPSPGNAKFVNAIKNIAAIAFEGKSGFSIECTDNNDDENNDKEAVTEKIVVSLQSSGSSELLQVEAENEIGGLLDLMDKTCDEAIKRGSRSSPSEEDIYACAEAALLLTGNFSILYRHVKELSTTYASLDVNETKNETKSEAKNLATAKGKNNKECSLALVKTLCEKGLSARRMLSVHRTSPIESD
;
A
#
# COMPACT_ATOMS: atom_id res chain seq x y z
N MET A 1 2.86 21.96 2.87
CA MET A 1 2.62 20.55 3.23
C MET A 1 1.24 20.42 3.85
N ALA A 2 0.37 19.63 3.22
CA ALA A 2 -0.93 19.28 3.80
C ALA A 2 -0.78 17.99 4.62
N PRO A 3 -1.57 17.82 5.71
CA PRO A 3 -1.69 16.52 6.35
C PRO A 3 -2.40 15.54 5.39
N PRO A 4 -2.17 14.23 5.54
CA PRO A 4 -2.94 13.23 4.80
C PRO A 4 -4.45 13.34 5.05
N SER A 5 -5.25 12.95 4.06
CA SER A 5 -6.71 12.98 4.16
C SER A 5 -7.21 12.13 5.33
N PRO A 6 -8.22 12.58 6.10
CA PRO A 6 -8.76 11.82 7.24
C PRO A 6 -9.22 10.40 6.89
N GLY A 7 -9.71 10.19 5.66
CA GLY A 7 -10.11 8.88 5.17
C GLY A 7 -8.97 7.85 5.11
N ASN A 8 -7.71 8.31 5.04
CA ASN A 8 -6.52 7.48 4.97
C ASN A 8 -5.79 7.35 6.32
N ALA A 9 -6.33 7.89 7.42
CA ALA A 9 -5.63 7.98 8.69
C ALA A 9 -5.13 6.62 9.23
N LYS A 10 -5.95 5.57 9.11
CA LYS A 10 -5.54 4.20 9.50
C LYS A 10 -4.38 3.71 8.66
N PHE A 11 -4.43 3.93 7.35
CA PHE A 11 -3.38 3.49 6.44
C PHE A 11 -2.09 4.26 6.66
N VAL A 12 -2.14 5.57 6.88
CA VAL A 12 -0.99 6.41 7.26
C VAL A 12 -0.33 5.90 8.54
N ASN A 13 -1.11 5.52 9.55
CA ASN A 13 -0.57 4.93 10.78
C ASN A 13 0.12 3.59 10.51
N ALA A 14 -0.46 2.75 9.65
CA ALA A 14 0.18 1.51 9.23
C ALA A 14 1.54 1.78 8.56
N ILE A 15 1.63 2.76 7.66
CA ILE A 15 2.91 3.11 7.01
C ILE A 15 3.92 3.61 8.05
N LYS A 16 3.50 4.42 9.05
CA LYS A 16 4.38 4.84 10.17
C LYS A 16 4.93 3.66 10.94
N ASN A 17 4.08 2.69 11.25
CA ASN A 17 4.47 1.50 12.01
C ASN A 17 5.47 0.65 11.23
N ILE A 18 5.25 0.44 9.94
CA ILE A 18 6.18 -0.31 9.08
C ILE A 18 7.49 0.47 8.87
N ALA A 19 7.43 1.79 8.75
CA ALA A 19 8.62 2.62 8.71
C ALA A 19 9.44 2.53 10.02
N ALA A 20 8.79 2.45 11.18
CA ALA A 20 9.48 2.22 12.44
C ALA A 20 10.16 0.84 12.49
N ILE A 21 9.57 -0.17 11.83
CA ILE A 21 10.16 -1.51 11.68
C ILE A 21 11.37 -1.51 10.73
N ALA A 22 11.34 -0.67 9.68
CA ALA A 22 12.43 -0.55 8.71
C ALA A 22 13.60 0.28 9.24
N PHE A 23 13.30 1.40 9.89
CA PHE A 23 14.29 2.45 10.22
C PHE A 23 14.57 2.60 11.71
N GLU A 24 13.91 1.82 12.58
CA GLU A 24 14.09 1.86 14.05
C GLU A 24 13.90 3.27 14.64
N GLY A 25 12.94 4.04 14.12
CA GLY A 25 12.71 5.44 14.51
C GLY A 25 11.26 5.89 14.36
N LYS A 26 10.97 7.11 14.82
CA LYS A 26 9.67 7.77 14.59
C LYS A 26 9.64 8.33 13.18
N SER A 27 8.52 8.18 12.50
CA SER A 27 8.38 8.63 11.11
C SER A 27 7.41 9.80 10.97
N GLY A 28 7.86 10.85 10.28
CA GLY A 28 7.07 11.99 9.85
C GLY A 28 6.62 11.84 8.41
N PHE A 29 5.43 12.35 8.10
CA PHE A 29 4.83 12.32 6.77
C PHE A 29 4.64 13.73 6.24
N SER A 30 4.76 13.87 4.92
CA SER A 30 4.35 15.06 4.20
C SER A 30 3.68 14.73 2.89
N ILE A 31 2.64 15.49 2.56
CA ILE A 31 1.99 15.45 1.25
C ILE A 31 2.04 16.86 0.66
N GLU A 32 2.53 16.93 -0.57
CA GLU A 32 2.66 18.16 -1.33
C GLU A 32 1.96 17.98 -2.68
N CYS A 33 1.04 18.89 -3.01
CA CYS A 33 0.52 19.00 -4.36
C CYS A 33 1.50 19.86 -5.16
N THR A 34 2.01 19.32 -6.25
CA THR A 34 2.87 20.03 -7.20
C THR A 34 2.09 20.23 -8.49
N ASP A 35 1.85 21.49 -8.83
CA ASP A 35 1.49 21.87 -10.19
C ASP A 35 2.72 21.68 -11.06
N ASN A 36 2.58 20.98 -12.19
CA ASN A 36 3.61 20.87 -13.22
C ASN A 36 3.77 22.22 -13.95
N ASN A 37 4.16 23.27 -13.22
CA ASN A 37 4.46 24.60 -13.76
C ASN A 37 5.98 24.76 -13.90
N ASP A 38 6.63 23.81 -14.59
CA ASP A 38 7.97 24.04 -15.14
C ASP A 38 7.78 24.49 -16.60
N ASP A 39 7.65 25.81 -16.72
CA ASP A 39 7.97 26.71 -17.84
C ASP A 39 7.54 26.41 -19.30
N GLU A 40 6.91 27.43 -19.87
CA GLU A 40 6.96 27.81 -21.30
C GLU A 40 6.45 26.80 -22.33
N ASN A 41 5.16 26.45 -22.32
CA ASN A 41 4.46 26.30 -23.60
C ASN A 41 2.96 26.56 -23.50
N ASN A 42 2.52 27.48 -24.37
CA ASN A 42 1.14 27.76 -24.71
C ASN A 42 0.57 26.53 -25.44
N ASP A 43 -0.05 25.61 -24.71
CA ASP A 43 -1.18 24.81 -25.21
C ASP A 43 -1.97 24.33 -23.99
N LYS A 44 -3.30 24.43 -24.07
CA LYS A 44 -4.23 24.05 -22.99
C LYS A 44 -4.33 22.52 -22.87
N GLU A 45 -3.21 21.85 -22.60
CA GLU A 45 -3.25 20.49 -22.08
C GLU A 45 -3.61 20.56 -20.60
N ALA A 46 -4.54 19.70 -20.18
CA ALA A 46 -5.00 19.64 -18.80
C ALA A 46 -3.81 19.39 -17.87
N VAL A 47 -3.47 20.39 -17.05
CA VAL A 47 -2.47 20.28 -15.99
C VAL A 47 -2.87 19.11 -15.10
N THR A 48 -2.13 18.01 -15.18
CA THR A 48 -2.35 16.87 -14.29
C THR A 48 -1.61 17.19 -13.00
N GLU A 49 -2.36 17.62 -11.98
CA GLU A 49 -1.86 17.84 -10.63
C GLU A 49 -1.15 16.56 -10.15
N LYS A 50 0.14 16.70 -9.79
CA LYS A 50 0.90 15.60 -9.20
C LYS A 50 0.93 15.75 -7.69
N ILE A 51 0.86 14.63 -7.00
CA ILE A 51 1.00 14.58 -5.55
C ILE A 51 2.31 13.90 -5.20
N VAL A 52 3.13 14.60 -4.45
CA VAL A 52 4.34 14.10 -3.83
C VAL A 52 4.01 13.63 -2.42
N VAL A 53 4.29 12.37 -2.11
CA VAL A 53 4.19 11.81 -0.76
C VAL A 53 5.58 11.47 -0.27
N SER A 54 5.96 12.02 0.89
CA SER A 54 7.28 11.81 1.48
C SER A 54 7.21 11.28 2.91
N LEU A 55 8.21 10.47 3.25
CA LEU A 55 8.41 9.86 4.55
C LEU A 55 9.85 10.11 5.01
N GLN A 56 9.98 10.74 6.17
CA GLN A 56 11.26 10.91 6.84
C GLN A 56 11.22 10.17 8.19
N SER A 57 12.18 9.29 8.43
CA SER A 57 12.29 8.58 9.71
C SER A 57 13.47 9.11 10.53
N SER A 58 13.31 9.29 11.84
CA SER A 58 14.39 9.77 12.71
C SER A 58 15.59 8.81 12.78
N GLY A 59 15.39 7.53 12.45
CA GLY A 59 16.45 6.52 12.42
C GLY A 59 17.10 6.33 11.03
N SER A 60 16.74 7.15 10.04
CA SER A 60 17.33 7.13 8.70
C SER A 60 17.60 8.54 8.20
N SER A 61 18.76 8.76 7.57
CA SER A 61 19.00 9.99 6.81
C SER A 61 18.27 9.99 5.46
N GLU A 62 17.73 8.84 5.06
CA GLU A 62 17.03 8.66 3.79
C GLU A 62 15.62 9.25 3.84
N LEU A 63 15.31 10.10 2.86
CA LEU A 63 13.97 10.57 2.56
C LEU A 63 13.37 9.65 1.51
N LEU A 64 12.31 8.92 1.86
CA LEU A 64 11.54 8.16 0.87
C LEU A 64 10.49 9.08 0.27
N GLN A 65 10.48 9.17 -1.06
CA GLN A 65 9.55 10.03 -1.81
C GLN A 65 8.98 9.28 -3.01
N VAL A 66 7.71 9.57 -3.32
CA VAL A 66 6.99 9.06 -4.48
C VAL A 66 6.13 10.16 -5.09
N GLU A 67 6.05 10.18 -6.41
CA GLU A 67 5.10 10.99 -7.17
C GLU A 67 3.92 10.11 -7.62
N ALA A 68 2.70 10.61 -7.46
CA ALA A 68 1.49 9.91 -7.87
C ALA A 68 0.41 10.88 -8.37
N GLU A 69 -0.54 10.35 -9.14
CA GLU A 69 -1.72 11.09 -9.65
C GLU A 69 -2.74 11.43 -8.54
N ASN A 70 -2.66 10.75 -7.40
CA ASN A 70 -3.54 10.98 -6.26
C ASN A 70 -2.91 10.48 -4.96
N GLU A 71 -3.46 10.95 -3.83
CA GLU A 71 -2.93 10.68 -2.49
C GLU A 71 -2.83 9.18 -2.20
N ILE A 72 -3.89 8.43 -2.51
CA ILE A 72 -3.94 7.00 -2.19
C ILE A 72 -2.94 6.19 -3.02
N GLY A 73 -2.71 6.56 -4.29
CA GLY A 73 -1.66 5.96 -5.11
C GLY A 73 -0.28 6.20 -4.50
N GLY A 74 0.00 7.44 -4.11
CA GLY A 74 1.28 7.78 -3.46
C GLY A 74 1.46 7.06 -2.12
N LEU A 75 0.42 6.95 -1.29
CA LEU A 75 0.51 6.21 -0.04
C LEU A 75 0.78 4.71 -0.25
N LEU A 76 0.20 4.10 -1.29
CA LEU A 76 0.46 2.68 -1.63
C LEU A 76 1.88 2.46 -2.13
N ASP A 77 2.38 3.31 -3.03
CA ASP A 77 3.77 3.23 -3.51
C ASP A 77 4.77 3.45 -2.37
N LEU A 78 4.48 4.38 -1.45
CA LEU A 78 5.33 4.65 -0.30
C LEU A 78 5.35 3.46 0.67
N MET A 79 4.19 2.83 0.91
CA MET A 79 4.08 1.61 1.71
C MET A 79 4.90 0.46 1.12
N ASP A 80 4.80 0.25 -0.19
CA ASP A 80 5.54 -0.75 -0.95
C ASP A 80 7.06 -0.58 -0.77
N LYS A 81 7.57 0.65 -1.02
CA LYS A 81 8.99 0.99 -0.80
C LYS A 81 9.44 0.79 0.65
N THR A 82 8.58 1.12 1.62
CA THR A 82 8.90 0.96 3.04
C THR A 82 8.98 -0.52 3.43
N CYS A 83 8.11 -1.36 2.86
CA CYS A 83 8.18 -2.82 3.03
C CYS A 83 9.48 -3.38 2.45
N ASP A 84 9.92 -2.91 1.28
CA ASP A 84 11.19 -3.33 0.68
C ASP A 84 12.39 -3.00 1.57
N GLU A 85 12.42 -1.80 2.16
CA GLU A 85 13.48 -1.42 3.11
C GLU A 85 13.44 -2.27 4.39
N ALA A 86 12.26 -2.58 4.93
CA ALA A 86 12.11 -3.48 6.07
C ALA A 86 12.64 -4.89 5.77
N ILE A 87 12.26 -5.46 4.61
CA ILE A 87 12.70 -6.79 4.19
C ILE A 87 14.22 -6.82 3.98
N LYS A 88 14.78 -5.83 3.27
CA LYS A 88 16.21 -5.72 2.97
C LYS A 88 17.07 -5.61 4.23
N ARG A 89 16.59 -4.90 5.25
CA ARG A 89 17.29 -4.70 6.53
C ARG A 89 17.16 -5.90 7.48
N GLY A 90 16.33 -6.88 7.16
CA GLY A 90 16.13 -8.08 7.98
C GLY A 90 15.40 -7.76 9.29
N SER A 91 14.27 -7.04 9.18
CA SER A 91 13.52 -6.52 10.33
C SER A 91 13.32 -7.52 11.47
N ARG A 92 13.57 -7.03 12.69
CA ARG A 92 13.41 -7.81 13.94
C ARG A 92 11.94 -7.96 14.36
N SER A 93 11.06 -7.17 13.77
CA SER A 93 9.64 -7.09 14.09
C SER A 93 8.79 -7.28 12.83
N SER A 94 7.51 -7.59 13.01
CA SER A 94 6.52 -7.70 11.92
C SER A 94 5.46 -6.61 12.07
N PRO A 95 4.80 -6.20 10.97
CA PRO A 95 3.58 -5.41 11.07
C PRO A 95 2.54 -6.14 11.93
N SER A 96 1.70 -5.36 12.62
CA SER A 96 0.54 -5.90 13.33
C SER A 96 -0.54 -6.35 12.34
N GLU A 97 -1.50 -7.15 12.80
CA GLU A 97 -2.67 -7.50 11.97
C GLU A 97 -3.46 -6.26 11.56
N GLU A 98 -3.60 -5.29 12.46
CA GLU A 98 -4.28 -4.01 12.18
C GLU A 98 -3.60 -3.24 11.05
N ASP A 99 -2.27 -3.24 10.99
CA ASP A 99 -1.52 -2.62 9.90
C ASP A 99 -1.80 -3.31 8.55
N ILE A 100 -1.87 -4.65 8.56
CA ILE A 100 -2.17 -5.46 7.37
C ILE A 100 -3.61 -5.22 6.91
N TYR A 101 -4.57 -5.16 7.83
CA TYR A 101 -5.98 -4.89 7.52
C TYR A 101 -6.17 -3.46 6.99
N ALA A 102 -5.54 -2.46 7.60
CA ALA A 102 -5.58 -1.09 7.11
C ALA A 102 -5.02 -0.98 5.68
N CYS A 103 -3.95 -1.73 5.38
CA CYS A 103 -3.42 -1.82 4.03
C CYS A 103 -4.41 -2.50 3.07
N ALA A 104 -5.06 -3.60 3.47
CA ALA A 104 -6.03 -4.30 2.64
C ALA A 104 -7.27 -3.43 2.31
N GLU A 105 -7.82 -2.75 3.32
CA GLU A 105 -8.94 -1.82 3.18
C GLU A 105 -8.58 -0.69 2.19
N ALA A 106 -7.42 -0.07 2.38
CA ALA A 106 -6.94 1.03 1.53
C ALA A 106 -6.62 0.56 0.10
N ALA A 107 -5.92 -0.57 -0.05
CA ALA A 107 -5.46 -1.06 -1.34
C ALA A 107 -6.61 -1.60 -2.19
N LEU A 108 -7.52 -2.38 -1.60
CA LEU A 108 -8.52 -3.14 -2.34
C LEU A 108 -9.92 -2.51 -2.28
N LEU A 109 -10.12 -1.43 -1.51
CA LEU A 109 -11.43 -0.80 -1.27
C LEU A 109 -12.47 -1.80 -0.74
N LEU A 110 -12.01 -2.78 0.04
CA LEU A 110 -12.84 -3.82 0.64
C LEU A 110 -12.97 -3.60 2.13
N THR A 111 -14.16 -3.87 2.66
CA THR A 111 -14.41 -3.97 4.10
C THR A 111 -14.89 -5.37 4.41
N GLY A 112 -14.58 -5.87 5.60
CA GLY A 112 -15.02 -7.19 6.02
C GLY A 112 -14.21 -7.76 7.17
N ASN A 113 -14.56 -8.99 7.54
CA ASN A 113 -13.82 -9.75 8.54
C ASN A 113 -12.64 -10.43 7.86
N PHE A 114 -11.47 -9.82 8.00
CA PHE A 114 -10.22 -10.36 7.50
C PHE A 114 -9.65 -11.44 8.44
N SER A 115 -8.91 -12.38 7.87
CA SER A 115 -8.12 -13.35 8.62
C SER A 115 -6.78 -13.59 7.95
N ILE A 116 -5.72 -13.72 8.76
CA ILE A 116 -4.38 -14.03 8.27
C ILE A 116 -4.05 -15.48 8.66
N LEU A 117 -3.63 -16.27 7.68
CA LEU A 117 -3.22 -17.66 7.90
C LEU A 117 -1.74 -17.84 7.55
N TYR A 118 -0.99 -18.47 8.46
CA TYR A 118 0.42 -18.81 8.24
C TYR A 118 0.58 -20.32 8.07
N ARG A 119 1.28 -20.73 7.00
CA ARG A 119 1.60 -22.13 6.74
C ARG A 119 3.09 -22.30 6.52
N HIS A 120 3.73 -23.08 7.39
CA HIS A 120 5.14 -23.43 7.23
C HIS A 120 5.31 -24.74 6.46
N VAL A 121 6.09 -24.71 5.38
CA VAL A 121 6.44 -25.87 4.57
C VAL A 121 7.89 -26.24 4.85
N LYS A 122 8.07 -27.23 5.73
CA LYS A 122 9.40 -27.66 6.22
C LYS A 122 10.37 -28.05 5.11
N GLU A 123 9.89 -28.81 4.13
CA GLU A 123 10.70 -29.28 2.99
C GLU A 123 11.34 -28.14 2.19
N LEU A 124 10.66 -26.99 2.13
CA LEU A 124 11.11 -25.82 1.38
C LEU A 124 11.73 -24.77 2.29
N SER A 125 11.80 -25.00 3.61
CA SER A 125 12.18 -24.01 4.62
C SER A 125 11.50 -22.65 4.38
N THR A 126 10.23 -22.69 3.97
CA THR A 126 9.47 -21.52 3.51
C THR A 126 8.17 -21.43 4.29
N THR A 127 7.83 -20.22 4.71
CA THR A 127 6.52 -19.90 5.26
C THR A 127 5.70 -19.15 4.21
N TYR A 128 4.40 -19.41 4.20
CA TYR A 128 3.41 -18.69 3.42
C TYR A 128 2.48 -17.95 4.38
N ALA A 129 2.12 -16.72 4.04
CA ALA A 129 1.04 -15.98 4.68
C ALA A 129 -0.04 -15.68 3.65
N SER A 130 -1.29 -15.91 4.00
CA SER A 130 -2.45 -15.55 3.18
C SER A 130 -3.37 -14.62 3.95
N LEU A 131 -3.92 -13.63 3.25
CA LEU A 131 -5.02 -12.80 3.74
C LEU A 131 -6.31 -13.23 3.06
N ASP A 132 -7.28 -13.66 3.86
CA ASP A 132 -8.62 -14.00 3.41
C ASP A 132 -9.63 -12.98 3.95
N VAL A 133 -10.73 -12.77 3.23
CA VAL A 133 -11.89 -12.00 3.70
C VAL A 133 -13.13 -12.88 3.67
N ASN A 134 -13.89 -12.89 4.77
CA ASN A 134 -15.19 -13.53 4.79
C ASN A 134 -16.22 -12.59 4.16
N GLU A 135 -16.69 -12.94 2.96
CA GLU A 135 -17.83 -12.27 2.36
C GLU A 135 -19.12 -12.88 2.93
N THR A 136 -19.89 -12.10 3.68
CA THR A 136 -21.26 -12.48 4.05
C THR A 136 -22.15 -12.34 2.82
N LYS A 137 -22.27 -13.40 2.02
CA LYS A 137 -23.32 -13.50 1.00
C LYS A 137 -24.63 -13.89 1.68
N ASN A 138 -25.71 -13.20 1.30
CA ASN A 138 -27.08 -13.38 1.79
C ASN A 138 -27.35 -14.80 2.35
N GLU A 139 -27.48 -14.84 3.68
CA GLU A 139 -28.08 -15.84 4.56
C GLU A 139 -27.76 -17.35 4.47
N THR A 140 -26.83 -17.87 3.67
CA THR A 140 -26.55 -19.33 3.81
C THR A 140 -25.15 -19.87 3.55
N LYS A 141 -24.18 -19.09 3.05
CA LYS A 141 -22.77 -19.53 2.96
C LYS A 141 -21.81 -18.36 3.08
N SER A 142 -20.99 -18.37 4.13
CA SER A 142 -19.77 -17.56 4.21
C SER A 142 -18.70 -18.30 3.42
N GLU A 143 -18.24 -17.72 2.31
CA GLU A 143 -17.08 -18.21 1.59
C GLU A 143 -15.91 -17.25 1.83
N ALA A 144 -14.81 -17.78 2.35
CA ALA A 144 -13.59 -17.03 2.52
C ALA A 144 -12.93 -16.82 1.15
N LYS A 145 -12.75 -15.57 0.75
CA LYS A 145 -12.06 -15.19 -0.49
C LYS A 145 -10.62 -14.83 -0.18
N ASN A 146 -9.69 -15.52 -0.82
CA ASN A 146 -8.27 -15.16 -0.74
C ASN A 146 -8.01 -13.85 -1.48
N LEU A 147 -7.46 -12.87 -0.78
CA LEU A 147 -7.11 -11.56 -1.34
C LEU A 147 -5.65 -11.49 -1.78
N ALA A 148 -4.76 -12.04 -0.97
CA ALA A 148 -3.33 -12.07 -1.24
C ALA A 148 -2.67 -13.29 -0.58
N THR A 149 -1.57 -13.72 -1.19
CA THR A 149 -0.67 -14.72 -0.62
C THR A 149 0.76 -14.26 -0.85
N ALA A 150 1.59 -14.36 0.18
CA ALA A 150 3.01 -14.04 0.13
C ALA A 150 3.83 -15.15 0.76
N LYS A 151 5.12 -15.20 0.42
CA LYS A 151 6.08 -16.17 0.95
C LYS A 151 7.29 -15.46 1.56
N GLY A 152 7.92 -16.11 2.53
CA GLY A 152 9.12 -15.62 3.22
C GLY A 152 9.74 -16.73 4.06
N LYS A 153 10.89 -16.46 4.70
CA LYS A 153 11.59 -17.49 5.50
C LYS A 153 10.92 -17.74 6.86
N ASN A 154 10.21 -16.74 7.37
CA ASN A 154 9.53 -16.77 8.66
C ASN A 154 8.27 -15.89 8.60
N ASN A 155 7.45 -15.92 9.67
CA ASN A 155 6.21 -15.16 9.70
C ASN A 155 6.43 -13.65 9.49
N LYS A 156 7.51 -13.08 10.03
CA LYS A 156 7.78 -11.63 9.95
C LYS A 156 8.03 -11.17 8.52
N GLU A 157 8.92 -11.88 7.81
CA GLU A 157 9.17 -11.64 6.39
C GLU A 157 7.89 -11.86 5.57
N CYS A 158 7.09 -12.89 5.89
CA CYS A 158 5.83 -13.13 5.19
C CYS A 158 4.81 -12.01 5.42
N SER A 159 4.72 -11.47 6.63
CA SER A 159 3.79 -10.36 6.93
C SER A 159 4.16 -9.10 6.14
N LEU A 160 5.44 -8.75 6.07
CA LEU A 160 5.92 -7.62 5.24
C LEU A 160 5.66 -7.88 3.75
N ALA A 161 5.98 -9.07 3.27
CA ALA A 161 5.72 -9.46 1.89
C ALA A 161 4.22 -9.49 1.54
N LEU A 162 3.35 -9.78 2.52
CA LEU A 162 1.90 -9.76 2.35
C LEU A 162 1.38 -8.33 2.21
N VAL A 163 1.84 -7.39 3.05
CA VAL A 163 1.53 -5.95 2.91
C VAL A 163 1.97 -5.45 1.53
N LYS A 164 3.19 -5.82 1.11
CA LYS A 164 3.72 -5.51 -0.21
C LYS A 164 2.78 -5.97 -1.33
N THR A 165 2.41 -7.26 -1.31
CA THR A 165 1.51 -7.86 -2.30
C THR A 165 0.14 -7.16 -2.35
N LEU A 166 -0.38 -6.70 -1.22
CA LEU A 166 -1.63 -5.93 -1.16
C LEU A 166 -1.46 -4.57 -1.85
N CYS A 167 -0.37 -3.86 -1.59
CA CYS A 167 -0.07 -2.58 -2.23
C CYS A 167 0.03 -2.72 -3.75
N GLU A 168 0.81 -3.69 -4.24
CA GLU A 168 0.97 -3.99 -5.67
C GLU A 168 -0.38 -4.28 -6.36
N LYS A 169 -1.26 -5.05 -5.70
CA LYS A 169 -2.62 -5.30 -6.18
C LYS A 169 -3.47 -4.03 -6.23
N GLY A 170 -3.41 -3.21 -5.19
CA GLY A 170 -4.14 -1.95 -5.12
C GLY A 170 -3.70 -0.95 -6.20
N LEU A 171 -2.39 -0.86 -6.46
CA LEU A 171 -1.82 -0.04 -7.53
C LEU A 171 -2.25 -0.55 -8.90
N SER A 172 -2.21 -1.87 -9.13
CA SER A 172 -2.63 -2.50 -10.38
C SER A 172 -4.11 -2.23 -10.68
N ALA A 173 -4.98 -2.37 -9.68
CA ALA A 173 -6.42 -2.11 -9.83
C ALA A 173 -6.69 -0.64 -10.21
N ARG A 174 -5.95 0.31 -9.63
CA ARG A 174 -6.09 1.75 -9.94
C ARG A 174 -5.62 2.09 -11.34
N ARG A 175 -4.51 1.50 -11.80
CA ARG A 175 -4.05 1.68 -13.19
C ARG A 175 -5.10 1.20 -14.19
N MET A 176 -5.76 0.07 -13.94
CA MET A 176 -6.85 -0.42 -14.81
C MET A 176 -8.05 0.53 -14.86
N LEU A 177 -8.41 1.16 -13.74
CA LEU A 177 -9.49 2.15 -13.66
C LEU A 177 -9.16 3.44 -14.43
N SER A 178 -7.89 3.87 -14.45
CA SER A 178 -7.44 5.04 -15.22
C SER A 178 -7.54 4.81 -16.73
N VAL A 179 -7.18 3.61 -17.22
CA VAL A 179 -7.28 3.24 -18.65
C VAL A 179 -8.73 3.21 -19.15
N HIS A 180 -9.70 2.82 -18.31
CA HIS A 180 -11.11 2.80 -18.73
C HIS A 180 -11.76 4.18 -18.82
N ARG A 181 -11.13 5.24 -18.28
CA ARG A 181 -11.62 6.62 -18.41
C ARG A 181 -11.11 7.34 -19.66
N THR A 182 -10.15 6.77 -20.39
CA THR A 182 -9.52 7.39 -21.57
C THR A 182 -10.02 6.82 -22.90
N SER A 183 -10.99 5.90 -22.89
CA SER A 183 -11.69 5.50 -24.12
C SER A 183 -12.71 6.59 -24.48
N PRO A 184 -12.56 7.30 -25.62
CA PRO A 184 -13.67 8.09 -26.13
C PRO A 184 -14.79 7.09 -26.44
N ILE A 185 -15.99 7.37 -25.96
CA ILE A 185 -17.19 6.82 -26.58
C ILE A 185 -17.24 7.50 -27.96
N GLU A 186 -16.52 6.95 -28.92
CA GLU A 186 -16.88 7.12 -30.32
C GLU A 186 -18.10 6.24 -30.60
N SER A 187 -18.87 6.68 -31.60
CA SER A 187 -20.06 6.07 -32.20
C SER A 187 -21.39 6.51 -31.56
N ASP A 188 -22.37 7.06 -32.28
CA ASP A 188 -22.49 7.51 -33.68
C ASP A 188 -23.69 8.48 -33.74
#